data_AF-A0A2N6CUN6-F1
#
_entry.id   AF-A0A2N6CUN6-F1
#
_cell.length_a   1.000
_cell.length_b   1.000
_cell.length_c   1.000
_cell.angle_alpha   90.00
_cell.angle_beta   90.00
_cell.angle_gamma   90.00
#
_symmetry.space_group_name_H-M   'P 1'
#
loop_
_entity.id
_entity.type
_entity.pdbx_description
1 polymer ?
#
loop_
_entity_poly.entity_id
_entity_poly.type
_entity_poly.pdbx_seq_one_letter_code
_entity_poly.pdbx_strand_id
1 'polypeptide(L)'
;MNSSTLVGIVTGMLLIVLSVLLSAEEPGVFLNLPGLLIVIGGTIAATFISYPMKELRQVYRSFRLIWRHQELAVDREIEEIVRVSILLGHGRLSAIEDALARINNPFLRTGIQLVIDRTPPSDIDALLQWRIFKLRRQEWGEAQVFRSMATFAPAFGMAGTLLGLVNMLQAMDNADFRVVGLNLGIALTTTLYGIILANLLLKPVAIKLERRTEQRVMLMYMVLEGISMLGQKRNPSFIRETLNSFVAQYEDEIHSPSLEEIEQRVEAESDGVTTGEGGRVR
;
A
#
# COMPACT_ATOMS: atom_id res chain seq x y z
N MET A 1 5.88 9.05 -0.66
CA MET A 1 4.78 8.61 -1.56
C MET A 1 5.39 8.02 -2.81
N ASN A 2 4.97 6.83 -3.28
CA ASN A 2 5.41 6.36 -4.61
C ASN A 2 5.03 7.45 -5.62
N SER A 3 6.00 7.96 -6.37
CA SER A 3 5.78 8.97 -7.43
C SER A 3 4.64 8.57 -8.35
N SER A 4 4.55 7.27 -8.67
CA SER A 4 3.48 6.66 -9.47
C SER A 4 2.05 6.93 -8.95
N THR A 5 1.79 6.87 -7.63
CA THR A 5 0.43 7.12 -7.10
C THR A 5 0.04 8.60 -7.22
N LEU A 6 1.00 9.51 -6.96
CA LEU A 6 0.76 10.94 -7.11
C LEU A 6 0.46 11.27 -8.56
N VAL A 7 1.31 10.78 -9.47
CA VAL A 7 1.17 10.99 -10.91
C VAL A 7 -0.16 10.43 -11.39
N GLY A 8 -0.56 9.21 -10.98
CA GLY A 8 -1.84 8.63 -11.39
C GLY A 8 -3.06 9.45 -10.96
N ILE A 9 -3.10 9.88 -9.69
CA ILE A 9 -4.21 10.71 -9.19
C ILE A 9 -4.21 12.08 -9.87
N VAL A 10 -3.05 12.72 -10.00
CA VAL A 10 -2.92 14.05 -10.61
C VAL A 10 -3.30 14.01 -12.09
N THR A 11 -2.78 13.05 -12.85
CA THR A 11 -3.11 12.90 -14.28
C THR A 11 -4.58 12.57 -14.47
N GLY A 12 -5.16 11.66 -13.67
CA GLY A 12 -6.58 11.34 -13.76
C GLY A 12 -7.47 12.53 -13.43
N MET A 13 -7.12 13.30 -12.39
CA MET A 13 -7.85 14.52 -12.02
C MET A 13 -7.69 15.61 -13.09
N LEU A 14 -6.48 15.79 -13.64
CA LEU A 14 -6.18 16.74 -14.70
C LEU A 14 -7.00 16.44 -15.96
N LEU A 15 -7.08 15.18 -16.39
CA LEU A 15 -7.86 14.78 -17.56
C LEU A 15 -9.35 15.09 -17.39
N ILE A 16 -9.90 14.84 -16.20
CA ILE A 16 -11.31 15.14 -15.90
C ILE A 16 -11.54 16.66 -15.90
N VAL A 17 -10.69 17.42 -15.21
CA VAL A 17 -10.80 18.89 -15.15
C VAL A 17 -10.65 19.49 -16.55
N LEU A 18 -9.67 19.04 -17.33
CA LEU A 18 -9.47 19.49 -18.70
C LEU A 18 -10.68 19.15 -19.58
N SER A 19 -11.25 17.94 -19.44
CA SER A 19 -12.47 17.57 -20.16
C SER A 19 -13.63 18.50 -19.82
N VAL A 20 -13.82 18.87 -18.56
CA VAL A 20 -14.87 19.81 -18.15
C VAL A 20 -14.60 21.21 -18.70
N LEU A 21 -13.36 21.69 -18.65
CA LEU A 21 -13.00 23.02 -19.17
C LEU A 21 -13.12 23.12 -20.69
N LEU A 22 -12.87 22.02 -21.42
CA LEU A 22 -12.97 21.99 -22.89
C LEU A 22 -14.41 21.77 -23.38
N SER A 23 -15.25 21.09 -22.60
CA SER A 23 -16.62 20.74 -23.00
C SER A 23 -17.72 21.65 -22.42
N ALA A 24 -17.46 22.36 -21.33
CA ALA A 24 -18.47 23.17 -20.64
C ALA A 24 -18.32 24.66 -20.96
N GLU A 25 -19.43 25.32 -21.33
CA GLU A 25 -19.50 26.79 -21.44
C GLU A 25 -19.37 27.46 -20.07
N GLU A 26 -19.96 26.85 -19.03
CA GLU A 26 -19.85 27.29 -17.64
C GLU A 26 -19.41 26.12 -16.73
N PRO A 27 -18.10 26.01 -16.41
CA PRO A 27 -17.58 24.94 -15.56
C PRO A 27 -18.19 24.89 -14.16
N GLY A 28 -18.73 26.02 -13.67
CA GLY A 28 -19.37 26.12 -12.36
C GLY A 28 -20.64 25.26 -12.21
N VAL A 29 -21.30 24.91 -13.32
CA VAL A 29 -22.51 24.07 -13.30
C VAL A 29 -22.21 22.64 -12.83
N PHE A 30 -20.98 22.17 -13.05
CA PHE A 30 -20.52 20.87 -12.58
C PHE A 30 -20.26 20.81 -11.08
N LEU A 31 -20.28 21.94 -10.36
CA LEU A 31 -20.07 22.02 -8.91
C LEU A 31 -21.40 22.23 -8.18
N ASN A 32 -22.20 21.17 -8.13
CA ASN A 32 -23.43 21.12 -7.36
C ASN A 32 -23.19 20.68 -5.89
N LEU A 33 -23.44 21.59 -4.94
CA LEU A 33 -23.30 21.33 -3.50
C LEU A 33 -24.29 20.26 -2.98
N PRO A 34 -25.60 20.28 -3.30
CA PRO A 34 -26.52 19.19 -2.96
C PRO A 34 -26.04 17.81 -3.39
N GLY A 35 -25.53 17.69 -4.61
CA GLY A 35 -25.05 16.43 -5.16
C GLY A 35 -23.80 15.91 -4.45
N LEU A 36 -22.86 16.80 -4.13
CA LEU A 36 -21.69 16.46 -3.32
C LEU A 36 -22.09 16.00 -1.92
N LEU A 37 -23.08 16.67 -1.30
CA LEU A 37 -23.55 16.32 0.03
C LEU A 37 -24.20 14.93 0.06
N ILE A 38 -25.00 14.58 -0.95
CA ILE A 38 -25.61 13.25 -1.07
C ILE A 38 -24.53 12.18 -1.21
N VAL A 39 -23.57 12.37 -2.11
CA VAL A 39 -22.55 11.36 -2.38
C VAL A 39 -21.57 11.23 -1.21
N ILE A 40 -20.94 12.31 -0.79
CA ILE A 40 -19.93 12.30 0.27
C ILE A 40 -20.59 12.02 1.63
N GLY A 41 -21.67 12.73 1.95
CA GLY A 41 -22.40 12.56 3.20
C GLY A 41 -23.03 11.17 3.31
N GLY A 42 -23.65 10.68 2.23
CA GLY A 42 -24.18 9.31 2.17
C GLY A 42 -23.12 8.25 2.34
N THR A 43 -21.98 8.38 1.63
CA THR A 43 -20.85 7.45 1.75
C THR A 43 -20.32 7.41 3.19
N ILE A 44 -20.11 8.57 3.81
CA ILE A 44 -19.63 8.67 5.19
C ILE A 44 -20.66 8.08 6.16
N ALA A 45 -21.94 8.40 6.00
CA ALA A 45 -23.02 7.89 6.84
C ALA A 45 -23.15 6.35 6.75
N ALA A 46 -23.14 5.80 5.53
CA ALA A 46 -23.14 4.36 5.33
C ALA A 46 -21.90 3.68 5.94
N THR A 47 -20.76 4.37 5.92
CA THR A 47 -19.54 3.87 6.56
C THR A 47 -19.67 3.86 8.09
N PHE A 48 -20.27 4.89 8.69
CA PHE A 48 -20.57 4.91 10.12
C PHE A 48 -21.58 3.84 10.55
N ILE A 49 -22.54 3.51 9.69
CA ILE A 49 -23.49 2.42 9.94
C ILE A 49 -22.80 1.06 9.83
N SER A 50 -21.88 0.91 8.87
CA SER A 50 -21.26 -0.38 8.54
C SER A 50 -20.11 -0.79 9.48
N TYR A 51 -19.45 0.18 10.12
CA TYR A 51 -18.22 -0.07 10.88
C TYR A 51 -18.26 0.55 12.28
N PRO A 52 -17.73 -0.14 13.31
CA PRO A 52 -17.64 0.41 14.65
C PRO A 52 -16.66 1.59 14.71
N MET A 53 -16.95 2.56 15.58
CA MET A 53 -16.16 3.80 15.71
C MET A 53 -14.66 3.57 15.98
N LYS A 54 -14.30 2.44 16.59
CA LYS A 54 -12.91 2.05 16.84
C LYS A 54 -12.13 1.80 15.55
N GLU A 55 -12.74 1.15 14.56
CA GLU A 55 -12.12 0.86 13.26
C GLU A 55 -11.97 2.13 12.43
N LEU A 56 -12.98 3.00 12.43
CA LEU A 56 -12.94 4.28 11.71
C LEU A 56 -11.79 5.20 12.17
N ARG A 57 -11.50 5.20 13.48
CA ARG A 57 -10.35 5.96 14.01
C ARG A 57 -9.01 5.38 13.56
N GLN A 58 -8.91 4.06 13.41
CA GLN A 58 -7.71 3.40 12.91
C GLN A 58 -7.49 3.71 11.42
N VAL A 59 -8.56 3.67 10.62
CA VAL A 59 -8.55 4.04 9.20
C VAL A 59 -7.97 5.43 8.96
N TYR A 60 -8.33 6.43 9.80
CA TYR A 60 -7.76 7.77 9.70
C TYR A 60 -6.24 7.80 9.90
N ARG A 61 -5.72 6.98 10.82
CA ARG A 61 -4.28 6.86 11.05
C ARG A 61 -3.59 6.17 9.87
N SER A 62 -4.21 5.13 9.31
CA SER A 62 -3.67 4.37 8.19
C SER A 62 -3.67 5.17 6.90
N PHE A 63 -4.66 6.04 6.68
CA PHE A 63 -4.67 7.01 5.59
C PHE A 63 -3.43 7.91 5.59
N ARG A 64 -3.01 8.43 6.76
CA ARG A 64 -1.75 9.20 6.88
C ARG A 64 -0.52 8.34 6.61
N LEU A 65 -0.58 7.07 6.98
CA LEU A 65 0.52 6.12 6.77
C LEU A 65 0.80 5.85 5.28
N ILE A 66 -0.20 6.01 4.39
CA ILE A 66 -0.03 5.87 2.93
C ILE A 66 0.87 6.96 2.35
N TRP A 67 0.86 8.16 2.93
CA TRP A 67 1.71 9.26 2.50
C TRP A 67 3.18 9.03 2.84
N ARG A 68 3.43 8.34 3.96
CA ARG A 68 4.77 8.08 4.48
C ARG A 68 5.37 6.84 3.81
N HIS A 69 6.54 7.00 3.19
CA HIS A 69 7.35 5.85 2.80
C HIS A 69 7.82 5.13 4.06
N GLN A 70 7.64 3.82 4.09
CA GLN A 70 8.32 2.95 5.02
C GLN A 70 9.20 2.08 4.15
N GLU A 71 10.49 2.40 4.10
CA GLU A 71 11.48 1.45 3.63
C GLU A 71 11.50 0.32 4.64
N LEU A 72 11.12 -0.86 4.17
CA LEU A 72 11.23 -2.08 4.95
C LEU A 72 12.69 -2.49 4.80
N ALA A 73 13.47 -2.36 5.87
CA ALA A 73 14.90 -2.64 5.84
C ALA A 73 15.13 -4.16 5.92
N VAL A 74 14.81 -4.85 4.83
CA VAL A 74 14.84 -6.31 4.76
C VAL A 74 16.25 -6.86 4.99
N ASP A 75 17.24 -6.30 4.31
CA ASP A 75 18.64 -6.73 4.43
C ASP A 75 19.13 -6.64 5.87
N ARG A 76 18.70 -5.59 6.58
CA ARG A 76 19.02 -5.40 7.99
C ARG A 76 18.43 -6.51 8.86
N GLU A 77 17.21 -6.94 8.61
CA GLU A 77 16.57 -8.03 9.36
C GLU A 77 17.31 -9.36 9.11
N ILE A 78 17.72 -9.64 7.87
CA ILE A 78 18.52 -10.81 7.51
C ILE A 78 19.87 -10.77 8.24
N GLU A 79 20.58 -9.65 8.21
CA GLU A 79 21.85 -9.48 8.90
C GLU A 79 21.72 -9.65 10.42
N GLU A 80 20.66 -9.12 11.02
CA GLU A 80 20.37 -9.27 12.45
C GLU A 80 20.14 -10.76 12.80
N ILE A 81 19.34 -11.49 12.02
CA ILE A 81 19.09 -12.93 12.23
C ILE A 81 20.40 -13.74 12.10
N VAL A 82 21.18 -13.50 11.05
CA VAL A 82 22.44 -14.21 10.80
C VAL A 82 23.46 -13.92 11.91
N ARG A 83 23.56 -12.66 12.36
CA ARG A 83 24.42 -12.26 13.47
C ARG A 83 24.06 -13.02 14.74
N VAL A 84 22.78 -13.10 15.08
CA VAL A 84 22.33 -13.85 16.25
C VAL A 84 22.61 -15.35 16.11
N SER A 85 22.47 -15.93 14.92
CA SER A 85 22.82 -17.34 14.66
C SER A 85 24.28 -17.65 14.97
N ILE A 86 25.20 -16.78 14.53
CA ILE A 86 26.63 -16.92 14.83
C ILE A 86 26.88 -16.85 16.34
N LEU A 87 26.27 -15.88 17.04
CA LEU A 87 26.44 -15.70 18.48
C LEU A 87 25.90 -16.88 19.29
N LEU A 88 24.74 -17.44 18.90
CA LEU A 88 24.16 -18.64 19.50
C LEU A 88 25.06 -19.87 19.31
N GLY A 89 25.66 -20.02 18.12
CA GLY A 89 26.61 -21.10 17.84
C GLY A 89 27.86 -21.05 18.74
N HIS A 90 28.31 -19.86 19.13
CA HIS A 90 29.47 -19.65 20.01
C HIS A 90 29.12 -19.62 21.51
N GLY A 91 27.84 -19.75 21.89
CA GLY A 91 27.40 -19.77 23.30
C GLY A 91 27.58 -18.45 24.05
N ARG A 92 27.68 -17.30 23.36
CA ARG A 92 27.94 -15.99 23.98
C ARG A 92 26.66 -15.29 24.43
N LEU A 93 26.08 -15.71 25.55
CA LEU A 93 24.76 -15.23 26.02
C LEU A 93 24.69 -13.71 26.21
N SER A 94 25.68 -13.10 26.87
CA SER A 94 25.73 -11.64 27.08
C SER A 94 25.80 -10.85 25.76
N ALA A 95 26.51 -11.36 24.75
CA ALA A 95 26.59 -10.71 23.43
C ALA A 95 25.26 -10.81 22.66
N ILE A 96 24.46 -11.85 22.93
CA ILE A 96 23.12 -12.00 22.35
C ILE A 96 22.15 -10.99 22.97
N GLU A 97 22.21 -10.80 24.29
CA GLU A 97 21.39 -9.79 24.99
C GLU A 97 21.69 -8.37 24.47
N ASP A 98 22.96 -8.03 24.28
CA ASP A 98 23.38 -6.76 23.68
C ASP A 98 22.88 -6.60 22.24
N ALA A 99 22.93 -7.67 21.43
CA ALA A 99 22.40 -7.66 20.08
C ALA A 99 20.88 -7.45 20.10
N LEU A 100 20.16 -8.16 20.98
CA LEU A 100 18.71 -8.09 21.14
C LEU A 100 18.25 -6.67 21.51
N ALA A 101 19.00 -5.98 22.38
CA ALA A 101 18.71 -4.61 22.80
C ALA A 101 18.78 -3.60 21.64
N ARG A 102 19.58 -3.90 20.60
CA ARG A 102 19.77 -3.04 19.40
C ARG A 102 18.78 -3.33 18.28
N ILE A 103 18.07 -4.46 18.31
CA ILE A 103 17.05 -4.83 17.32
C ILE A 103 15.87 -3.88 17.44
N ASN A 104 15.54 -3.15 16.37
CA ASN A 104 14.42 -2.22 16.34
C ASN A 104 13.08 -2.91 16.08
N ASN A 105 13.09 -4.04 15.35
CA ASN A 105 11.87 -4.77 15.01
C ASN A 105 11.37 -5.58 16.23
N PRO A 106 10.22 -5.24 16.83
CA PRO A 106 9.70 -5.94 18.01
C PRO A 106 9.30 -7.40 17.73
N PHE A 107 8.92 -7.71 16.48
CA PHE A 107 8.57 -9.06 16.05
C PHE A 107 9.80 -9.96 16.07
N LEU A 108 10.89 -9.52 15.43
CA LEU A 108 12.18 -10.22 15.44
C LEU A 108 12.74 -10.36 16.87
N ARG A 109 12.73 -9.27 17.64
CA ARG A 109 13.16 -9.27 19.04
C ARG A 109 12.42 -10.33 19.87
N THR A 110 11.09 -10.39 19.74
CA THR A 110 10.30 -11.39 20.48
C THR A 110 10.68 -12.81 20.07
N GLY A 111 10.82 -13.07 18.76
CA GLY A 111 11.18 -14.40 18.27
C GLY A 111 12.54 -14.89 18.77
N ILE A 112 13.56 -14.03 18.69
CA ILE A 112 14.90 -14.36 19.20
C ILE A 112 14.87 -14.61 20.71
N GLN A 113 14.13 -13.79 21.48
CA GLN A 113 14.00 -13.99 22.93
C GLN A 113 13.45 -15.39 23.24
N LEU A 114 12.41 -15.84 22.53
CA LEU A 114 11.83 -17.16 22.76
C LEU A 114 12.80 -18.31 22.44
N VAL A 115 13.66 -18.13 21.44
CA VAL A 115 14.74 -19.08 21.12
C VAL A 115 15.78 -19.13 22.24
N ILE A 116 16.17 -17.98 22.80
CA ILE A 116 17.10 -17.89 23.95
C ILE A 116 16.50 -18.59 25.17
N ASP A 117 15.20 -18.36 25.41
CA ASP A 117 14.43 -18.95 26.52
C ASP A 117 14.20 -20.46 26.33
N ARG A 118 14.68 -21.06 25.23
CA ARG A 118 14.54 -22.48 24.87
C ARG A 118 13.08 -22.94 24.76
N THR A 119 12.22 -22.05 24.29
CA THR A 119 10.82 -22.39 23.99
C THR A 119 10.78 -23.45 22.89
N PRO A 120 9.87 -24.45 22.93
CA PRO A 120 9.71 -25.42 21.86
C PRO A 120 9.46 -24.75 20.49
N PRO A 121 10.11 -25.18 19.40
CA PRO A 121 9.94 -24.54 18.08
C PRO A 121 8.48 -24.47 17.60
N SER A 122 7.68 -25.50 17.90
CA SER A 122 6.24 -25.53 17.58
C SER A 122 5.47 -24.37 18.22
N ASP A 123 5.83 -24.01 19.46
CA ASP A 123 5.14 -22.97 20.22
C ASP A 123 5.56 -21.57 19.75
N ILE A 124 6.84 -21.43 19.37
CA ILE A 124 7.37 -20.21 18.74
C ILE A 124 6.64 -19.97 17.42
N ASP A 125 6.59 -20.97 16.55
CA ASP A 125 5.95 -20.88 15.25
C ASP A 125 4.46 -20.55 15.41
N ALA A 126 3.75 -21.23 16.31
CA ALA A 126 2.33 -20.96 16.58
C ALA A 126 2.10 -19.52 17.07
N LEU A 127 2.91 -19.02 18.01
CA LEU A 127 2.77 -17.67 18.55
C LEU A 127 3.07 -16.60 17.49
N LEU A 128 4.14 -16.79 16.70
CA LEU A 128 4.51 -15.84 15.65
C LEU A 128 3.51 -15.85 14.50
N GLN A 129 3.00 -17.02 14.10
CA GLN A 129 1.89 -17.13 13.14
C GLN A 129 0.63 -16.42 13.63
N TRP A 130 0.28 -16.56 14.91
CA TRP A 130 -0.86 -15.86 15.48
C TRP A 130 -0.68 -14.33 15.46
N ARG A 131 0.55 -13.85 15.73
CA ARG A 131 0.88 -12.42 15.59
C ARG A 131 0.76 -11.92 14.15
N ILE A 132 1.24 -12.69 13.18
CA ILE A 132 1.08 -12.39 11.74
C ILE A 132 -0.41 -12.33 11.38
N PHE A 133 -1.18 -13.34 11.77
CA PHE A 133 -2.62 -13.41 11.51
C PHE A 133 -3.36 -12.20 12.10
N LYS A 134 -3.07 -11.84 13.35
CA LYS A 134 -3.68 -10.68 14.02
C LYS A 134 -3.37 -9.38 13.28
N LEU A 135 -2.11 -9.17 12.89
CA LEU A 135 -1.72 -7.98 12.13
C LEU A 135 -2.44 -7.94 10.78
N ARG A 136 -2.40 -9.05 10.02
CA ARG A 136 -3.07 -9.16 8.72
C ARG A 136 -4.55 -8.84 8.84
N ARG A 137 -5.26 -9.41 9.81
CA ARG A 137 -6.69 -9.13 10.04
C ARG A 137 -6.95 -7.65 10.31
N GLN A 138 -6.11 -7.01 11.10
CA GLN A 138 -6.27 -5.60 11.44
C GLN A 138 -6.03 -4.70 10.21
N GLU A 139 -4.89 -4.82 9.55
CA GLU A 139 -4.54 -3.98 8.39
C GLU A 139 -5.45 -4.24 7.18
N TRP A 140 -5.88 -5.49 6.98
CA TRP A 140 -6.88 -5.83 5.97
C TRP A 140 -8.24 -5.22 6.27
N GLY A 141 -8.65 -5.18 7.53
CA GLY A 141 -9.88 -4.50 7.97
C GLY A 141 -9.85 -3.02 7.61
N GLU A 142 -8.71 -2.35 7.79
CA GLU A 142 -8.52 -0.94 7.43
C GLU A 142 -8.67 -0.70 5.92
N ALA A 143 -8.11 -1.59 5.08
CA ALA A 143 -8.28 -1.51 3.63
C ALA A 143 -9.74 -1.78 3.19
N GLN A 144 -10.40 -2.72 3.87
CA GLN A 144 -11.79 -3.08 3.58
C GLN A 144 -12.76 -1.92 3.79
N VAL A 145 -12.50 -1.01 4.74
CA VAL A 145 -13.31 0.20 4.92
C VAL A 145 -13.30 1.06 3.65
N PHE A 146 -12.12 1.32 3.07
CA PHE A 146 -12.01 2.07 1.82
C PHE A 146 -12.67 1.35 0.65
N ARG A 147 -12.61 0.01 0.62
CA ARG A 147 -13.30 -0.80 -0.40
C ARG A 147 -14.81 -0.66 -0.29
N SER A 148 -15.38 -0.72 0.91
CA SER A 148 -16.80 -0.48 1.14
C SER A 148 -17.22 0.94 0.80
N MET A 149 -16.41 1.94 1.17
CA MET A 149 -16.65 3.33 0.77
C MET A 149 -16.69 3.48 -0.77
N ALA A 150 -15.79 2.80 -1.49
CA ALA A 150 -15.76 2.81 -2.95
C ALA A 150 -17.00 2.15 -3.57
N THR A 151 -17.62 1.20 -2.87
CA THR A 151 -18.90 0.59 -3.28
C THR A 151 -20.10 1.49 -2.96
N PHE A 152 -20.07 2.22 -1.83
CA PHE A 152 -21.16 3.11 -1.43
C PHE A 152 -21.22 4.39 -2.29
N ALA A 153 -20.07 4.97 -2.66
CA ALA A 153 -20.05 6.24 -3.38
C ALA A 153 -20.85 6.25 -4.70
N PRO A 154 -20.75 5.25 -5.60
CA PRO A 154 -21.57 5.18 -6.81
C PRO A 154 -23.05 4.90 -6.49
N ALA A 155 -23.34 4.12 -5.45
CA ALA A 155 -24.71 3.83 -5.03
C ALA A 155 -25.44 5.11 -4.56
N PHE A 156 -24.78 5.96 -3.76
CA PHE A 156 -25.33 7.28 -3.42
C PHE A 156 -25.37 8.25 -4.60
N GLY A 157 -24.46 8.10 -5.58
CA GLY A 157 -24.55 8.80 -6.86
C GLY A 157 -25.85 8.49 -7.61
N MET A 158 -26.24 7.21 -7.64
CA MET A 158 -27.53 6.75 -8.18
C MET A 158 -28.73 7.16 -7.31
N ALA A 159 -28.58 7.25 -5.99
CA ALA A 159 -29.64 7.84 -5.15
C ALA A 159 -29.86 9.33 -5.48
N GLY A 160 -28.77 10.05 -5.76
CA GLY A 160 -28.80 11.45 -6.21
C GLY A 160 -29.50 11.63 -7.56
N THR A 161 -29.34 10.69 -8.52
CA THR A 161 -30.11 10.76 -9.78
C THR A 161 -31.59 10.61 -9.55
N LEU A 162 -32.00 9.67 -8.70
CA LEU A 162 -33.41 9.48 -8.37
C LEU A 162 -34.01 10.75 -7.74
N LEU A 163 -33.30 11.40 -6.82
CA LEU A 163 -33.74 12.66 -6.22
C LEU A 163 -33.86 13.79 -7.26
N GLY A 164 -32.88 13.92 -8.15
CA GLY A 164 -32.92 14.91 -9.24
C GLY A 164 -34.08 14.66 -10.21
N LEU A 165 -34.35 13.39 -10.57
CA LEU A 165 -35.47 13.02 -11.43
C LEU A 165 -36.83 13.30 -10.77
N VAL A 166 -36.99 13.02 -9.48
CA VAL A 166 -38.23 13.33 -8.75
C VAL A 166 -38.49 14.84 -8.73
N ASN A 167 -37.47 15.65 -8.45
CA ASN A 167 -37.59 17.11 -8.46
C ASN A 167 -37.85 17.66 -9.87
N MET A 168 -37.24 17.04 -10.89
CA MET A 168 -37.47 17.39 -12.28
C MET A 168 -38.94 17.18 -12.67
N LEU A 169 -39.52 16.02 -12.33
CA LEU A 169 -40.92 15.72 -12.64
C LEU A 169 -41.88 16.72 -11.96
N GLN A 170 -41.61 17.12 -10.72
CA GLN A 170 -42.41 18.14 -10.03
C GLN A 170 -42.29 19.53 -10.67
N ALA A 171 -41.11 19.88 -11.21
CA ALA A 171 -40.91 21.16 -11.90
C ALA A 171 -41.57 21.20 -13.28
N MET A 172 -41.65 20.05 -13.98
CA MET A 172 -42.36 19.93 -15.25
C MET A 172 -43.87 20.21 -15.10
N ASP A 173 -44.48 19.75 -14.01
CA ASP A 173 -45.89 20.02 -13.71
C ASP A 173 -46.18 21.53 -13.57
N ASN A 174 -45.17 22.31 -13.15
CA ASN A 174 -45.24 23.76 -13.00
C ASN A 174 -44.76 24.55 -14.24
N ALA A 175 -44.45 23.87 -15.36
CA ALA A 175 -43.91 24.46 -16.60
C ALA A 175 -42.61 25.29 -16.46
N ASP A 176 -41.81 25.08 -15.41
CA ASP A 176 -40.50 25.76 -15.23
C ASP A 176 -39.36 24.95 -15.85
N PHE A 177 -39.18 25.11 -17.17
CA PHE A 177 -38.14 24.42 -17.93
C PHE A 177 -36.71 24.73 -17.48
N ARG A 178 -36.48 25.88 -16.82
CA ARG A 178 -35.17 26.24 -16.29
C ARG A 178 -34.83 25.38 -15.07
N VAL A 179 -35.79 25.16 -14.18
CA VAL A 179 -35.64 24.30 -13.00
C VAL A 179 -35.51 22.83 -13.40
N VAL A 180 -36.20 22.41 -14.46
CA VAL A 180 -36.04 21.06 -15.05
C VAL A 180 -34.60 20.81 -15.49
N GLY A 181 -34.02 21.73 -16.27
CA GLY A 181 -32.62 21.63 -16.71
C GLY A 181 -31.63 21.61 -15.54
N LEU A 182 -31.85 22.43 -14.52
CA LEU A 182 -31.03 22.45 -13.31
C LEU A 182 -31.06 21.08 -12.60
N ASN A 183 -32.24 20.52 -12.34
CA ASN A 183 -32.42 19.24 -11.64
C ASN A 183 -31.84 18.05 -12.42
N LEU A 184 -31.93 18.06 -13.75
CA LEU A 184 -31.26 17.07 -14.60
C LEU A 184 -29.73 17.15 -14.46
N GLY A 185 -29.19 18.38 -14.44
CA GLY A 185 -27.77 18.60 -14.16
C GLY A 185 -27.33 18.06 -12.79
N ILE A 186 -28.15 18.25 -11.74
CA ILE A 186 -27.88 17.67 -10.41
C ILE A 186 -27.80 16.14 -10.49
N ALA A 187 -28.77 15.50 -11.15
CA ALA A 187 -28.80 14.05 -11.29
C ALA A 187 -27.55 13.50 -12.00
N LEU A 188 -27.15 14.10 -13.12
CA LEU A 188 -25.99 13.62 -13.87
C LEU A 188 -24.68 13.86 -13.12
N THR A 189 -24.55 15.03 -12.46
CA THR A 189 -23.36 15.36 -11.67
C THR A 189 -23.20 14.49 -10.43
N THR A 190 -24.28 14.07 -9.76
CA THR A 190 -24.17 13.13 -8.63
C THR A 190 -23.59 11.78 -9.03
N THR A 191 -23.97 11.26 -10.19
CA THR A 191 -23.41 10.01 -10.73
C THR A 191 -21.93 10.17 -11.04
N LEU A 192 -21.55 11.28 -11.68
CA LEU A 192 -20.17 11.61 -11.97
C LEU A 192 -19.32 11.66 -10.70
N TYR A 193 -19.78 12.37 -9.66
CA TYR A 193 -19.06 12.44 -8.38
C TYR A 193 -18.88 11.08 -7.73
N GLY A 194 -19.91 10.25 -7.71
CA GLY A 194 -19.85 8.91 -7.13
C GLY A 194 -18.80 8.03 -7.80
N ILE A 195 -18.76 8.04 -9.13
CA ILE A 195 -17.81 7.25 -9.94
C ILE A 195 -16.38 7.77 -9.75
N ILE A 196 -16.18 9.09 -9.78
CA ILE A 196 -14.86 9.70 -9.59
C ILE A 196 -14.33 9.39 -8.19
N LEU A 197 -15.14 9.63 -7.15
CA LEU A 197 -14.74 9.38 -5.76
C LEU A 197 -14.38 7.90 -5.54
N ALA A 198 -15.18 6.98 -6.08
CA ALA A 198 -14.93 5.55 -5.96
C ALA A 198 -13.65 5.10 -6.66
N ASN A 199 -13.49 5.45 -7.94
CA ASN A 199 -12.46 4.84 -8.79
C ASN A 199 -11.14 5.61 -8.81
N LEU A 200 -11.16 6.92 -8.60
CA LEU A 200 -9.95 7.75 -8.62
C LEU A 200 -9.30 7.86 -7.24
N LEU A 201 -10.09 7.80 -6.16
CA LEU A 201 -9.60 8.01 -4.80
C LEU A 201 -9.70 6.77 -3.93
N LEU A 202 -10.92 6.26 -3.68
CA LEU A 202 -11.14 5.25 -2.64
C LEU A 202 -10.59 3.87 -3.01
N LYS A 203 -10.86 3.39 -4.23
CA LYS A 203 -10.43 2.07 -4.69
C LYS A 203 -8.91 1.95 -4.84
N PRO A 204 -8.17 2.92 -5.44
CA PRO A 204 -6.71 2.87 -5.47
C PRO A 204 -6.09 2.90 -4.06
N VAL A 205 -6.67 3.66 -3.14
CA VAL A 205 -6.25 3.70 -1.73
C VAL A 205 -6.42 2.33 -1.06
N ALA A 206 -7.57 1.67 -1.26
CA ALA A 206 -7.81 0.31 -0.74
C ALA A 206 -6.78 -0.70 -1.28
N ILE A 207 -6.57 -0.74 -2.60
CA ILE A 207 -5.60 -1.64 -3.24
C ILE A 207 -4.18 -1.41 -2.71
N LYS A 208 -3.80 -0.16 -2.48
CA LYS A 208 -2.47 0.16 -1.96
C LYS A 208 -2.26 -0.30 -0.52
N LEU A 209 -3.28 -0.17 0.33
CA LEU A 209 -3.25 -0.71 1.69
C LEU A 209 -3.18 -2.24 1.70
N GLU A 210 -3.95 -2.91 0.83
CA GLU A 210 -3.91 -4.36 0.64
C GLU A 210 -2.50 -4.83 0.25
N ARG A 211 -1.93 -4.25 -0.81
CA ARG A 211 -0.57 -4.59 -1.27
C ARG A 211 0.49 -4.37 -0.19
N ARG A 212 0.38 -3.28 0.57
CA ARG A 212 1.29 -3.01 1.69
C ARG A 212 1.16 -4.06 2.79
N THR A 213 -0.07 -4.45 3.12
CA THR A 213 -0.35 -5.49 4.11
C THR A 213 0.28 -6.81 3.67
N GLU A 214 0.11 -7.18 2.40
CA GLU A 214 0.70 -8.40 1.83
C GLU A 214 2.24 -8.38 1.89
N GLN A 215 2.87 -7.28 1.48
CA GLN A 215 4.31 -7.10 1.59
C GLN A 215 4.79 -7.25 3.03
N ARG A 216 4.12 -6.61 3.98
CA ARG A 216 4.48 -6.69 5.40
C ARG A 216 4.31 -8.10 5.97
N VAL A 217 3.25 -8.79 5.59
CA VAL A 217 2.99 -10.18 5.98
C VAL A 217 4.06 -11.10 5.42
N MET A 218 4.45 -10.93 4.16
CA MET A 218 5.52 -11.70 3.53
C MET A 218 6.85 -11.55 4.28
N LEU A 219 7.23 -10.31 4.64
CA LEU A 219 8.43 -10.06 5.44
C LEU A 219 8.36 -10.73 6.81
N MET A 220 7.22 -10.67 7.49
CA MET A 220 7.08 -11.34 8.79
C MET A 220 7.17 -12.86 8.66
N TYR A 221 6.71 -13.46 7.56
CA TYR A 221 6.91 -14.88 7.29
C TYR A 221 8.38 -15.22 7.04
N MET A 222 9.10 -14.39 6.30
CA MET A 222 10.56 -14.56 6.14
C MET A 222 11.29 -14.47 7.48
N VAL A 223 10.94 -13.49 8.32
CA VAL A 223 11.51 -13.37 9.68
C VAL A 223 11.16 -14.59 10.54
N LEU A 224 9.92 -15.09 10.46
CA LEU A 224 9.49 -16.30 11.15
C LEU A 224 10.34 -17.50 10.72
N GLU A 225 10.54 -17.71 9.42
CA GLU A 225 11.37 -18.79 8.89
C GLU A 225 12.82 -18.67 9.41
N GLY A 226 13.36 -17.45 9.42
CA GLY A 226 14.67 -17.15 10.02
C GLY A 226 14.77 -17.54 11.49
N ILE A 227 13.74 -17.23 12.28
CA ILE A 227 13.66 -17.59 13.71
C ILE A 227 13.51 -19.11 13.88
N SER A 228 12.73 -19.78 13.04
CA SER A 228 12.56 -21.24 13.09
C SER A 228 13.89 -21.95 12.80
N MET A 229 14.62 -21.52 11.76
CA MET A 229 15.95 -22.04 11.45
C MET A 229 16.97 -21.77 12.57
N LEU A 230 16.86 -20.63 13.26
CA LEU A 230 17.66 -20.29 14.43
C LEU A 230 17.42 -21.28 15.58
N GLY A 231 16.15 -21.59 15.88
CA GLY A 231 15.77 -22.58 16.89
C GLY A 231 16.25 -23.99 16.56
N GLN A 232 16.30 -24.33 15.26
CA GLN A 232 16.85 -25.60 14.75
C GLN A 232 18.38 -25.63 14.71
N LYS A 233 19.07 -24.54 15.05
CA LYS A 233 20.55 -24.40 14.99
C LYS A 233 21.13 -24.69 13.60
N ARG A 234 20.45 -24.24 12.54
CA ARG A 234 20.96 -24.35 11.15
C ARG A 234 22.21 -23.48 10.95
N ASN A 235 23.04 -23.84 9.97
CA ASN A 235 24.25 -23.09 9.64
C ASN A 235 23.89 -21.65 9.23
N PRO A 236 24.57 -20.61 9.75
CA PRO A 236 24.31 -19.21 9.40
C PRO A 236 24.31 -18.92 7.89
N SER A 237 25.17 -19.60 7.11
CA SER A 237 25.22 -19.44 5.65
C SER A 237 23.94 -19.96 4.99
N PHE A 238 23.45 -21.11 5.44
CA PHE A 238 22.19 -21.69 4.95
C PHE A 238 20.99 -20.81 5.29
N ILE A 239 20.98 -20.21 6.49
CA ILE A 239 19.95 -19.24 6.89
C ILE A 239 19.98 -18.05 5.93
N ARG A 240 21.16 -17.45 5.71
CA ARG A 240 21.30 -16.29 4.82
C ARG A 240 20.79 -16.59 3.41
N GLU A 241 21.23 -17.70 2.83
CA GLU A 241 20.83 -18.11 1.48
C GLU A 241 19.32 -18.32 1.37
N THR A 242 18.73 -19.01 2.35
CA THR A 242 17.27 -19.20 2.43
C THR A 242 16.53 -17.87 2.55
N LEU A 243 16.99 -16.95 3.41
CA LEU A 243 16.32 -15.66 3.58
C LEU A 243 16.48 -14.75 2.36
N ASN A 244 17.63 -14.81 1.68
CA ASN A 244 17.86 -14.05 0.45
C ASN A 244 16.95 -14.50 -0.69
N SER A 245 16.61 -15.79 -0.79
CA SER A 245 15.66 -16.27 -1.82
C SER A 245 14.23 -15.73 -1.60
N PHE A 246 13.85 -15.36 -0.38
CA PHE A 246 12.59 -14.63 -0.13
C PHE A 246 12.60 -13.19 -0.63
N VAL A 247 13.78 -12.57 -0.74
CA VAL A 247 13.95 -11.17 -1.20
C VAL A 247 14.15 -11.09 -2.70
N ALA A 248 14.71 -12.13 -3.32
CA ALA A 248 15.07 -12.20 -4.74
C ALA A 248 13.88 -12.12 -5.73
N GLN A 249 12.68 -11.74 -5.29
CA GLN A 249 11.54 -11.48 -6.17
C GLN A 249 11.70 -10.18 -6.99
N TYR A 250 12.65 -10.18 -7.94
CA TYR A 250 12.59 -9.67 -9.32
C TYR A 250 13.96 -9.75 -10.02
N GLU A 251 14.92 -10.54 -9.54
CA GLU A 251 16.06 -10.93 -10.37
C GLU A 251 15.79 -12.34 -10.86
N ASP A 252 15.55 -12.44 -12.16
CA ASP A 252 15.42 -13.67 -12.89
C ASP A 252 16.64 -14.56 -12.54
N GLU A 253 16.45 -15.57 -11.69
CA GLU A 253 17.53 -16.48 -11.25
C GLU A 253 18.21 -17.20 -12.44
N ILE A 254 17.58 -17.14 -13.61
CA ILE A 254 18.07 -17.72 -14.88
C ILE A 254 18.84 -16.68 -15.71
N HIS A 255 18.60 -15.37 -15.52
CA HIS A 255 19.15 -14.28 -16.34
C HIS A 255 19.93 -13.22 -15.56
N SER A 256 20.32 -13.48 -14.31
CA SER A 256 21.30 -12.64 -13.61
C SER A 256 22.62 -12.65 -14.40
N PRO A 257 23.14 -11.49 -14.86
CA PRO A 257 24.41 -11.47 -15.58
C PRO A 257 25.49 -12.04 -14.68
N SER A 258 26.29 -12.97 -15.21
CA SER A 258 27.38 -13.57 -14.45
C SER A 258 28.35 -12.47 -14.01
N LEU A 259 29.09 -12.69 -12.91
CA LEU A 259 30.12 -11.75 -12.47
C LEU A 259 31.10 -11.41 -13.60
N GLU A 260 31.35 -12.35 -14.52
CA GLU A 260 32.13 -12.13 -15.75
C GLU A 260 31.47 -11.15 -16.72
N GLU A 261 30.14 -11.19 -16.90
CA GLU A 261 29.41 -10.22 -17.73
C GLU A 261 29.35 -8.82 -17.09
N ILE A 262 29.33 -8.75 -15.75
CA ILE A 262 29.39 -7.48 -15.02
C ILE A 262 30.81 -6.90 -15.12
N GLU A 263 31.86 -7.71 -14.94
CA GLU A 263 33.25 -7.29 -15.10
C GLU A 263 33.54 -6.83 -16.54
N GLN A 264 33.04 -7.55 -17.56
CA GLN A 264 33.19 -7.15 -18.96
C GLN A 264 32.44 -5.86 -19.30
N ARG A 265 31.27 -5.61 -18.69
CA ARG A 265 30.54 -4.34 -18.87
C ARG A 265 31.27 -3.17 -18.21
N VAL A 266 31.86 -3.40 -17.04
CA VAL A 266 32.68 -2.40 -16.34
C VAL A 266 33.98 -2.12 -17.10
N GLU A 267 34.63 -3.14 -17.66
CA GLU A 267 35.80 -2.96 -18.54
C GLU A 267 35.45 -2.22 -19.83
N ALA A 268 34.36 -2.59 -20.51
CA ALA A 268 33.90 -1.93 -21.73
C ALA A 268 33.50 -0.45 -21.50
N GLU A 269 32.96 -0.13 -20.32
CA GLU A 269 32.64 1.25 -19.93
C GLU A 269 33.91 2.04 -19.55
N SER A 270 34.94 1.37 -19.04
CA SER A 270 36.25 1.99 -18.77
C SER A 270 37.07 2.27 -20.05
N ASP A 271 36.99 1.41 -21.06
CA ASP A 271 37.67 1.61 -22.35
C ASP A 271 36.97 2.66 -23.25
N GLY A 272 35.66 2.85 -23.05
CA GLY A 272 34.85 3.85 -23.76
C GLY A 272 35.15 5.31 -23.37
N VAL A 273 35.77 5.55 -22.21
CA VAL A 273 36.17 6.90 -21.76
C VAL A 273 37.48 7.34 -22.42
N THR A 274 38.29 6.43 -22.94
CA THR A 274 39.62 6.73 -23.52
C THR A 274 39.66 7.04 -25.01
N THR A 275 38.54 6.98 -25.75
CA THR A 275 38.52 7.29 -27.20
C THR A 275 37.79 8.59 -27.57
N GLY A 276 37.42 9.40 -26.58
CA GLY A 276 36.65 10.63 -26.76
C GLY A 276 37.42 11.96 -26.80
N GLU A 277 38.76 11.99 -26.87
CA GLU A 277 39.50 13.25 -27.07
C GLU A 277 40.74 13.02 -27.95
N GLY A 278 40.68 13.38 -29.23
CA GLY A 278 41.85 13.24 -30.11
C GLY A 278 41.67 13.62 -31.58
N GLY A 279 41.44 14.90 -31.88
CA GLY A 279 41.72 15.50 -33.20
C GLY A 279 40.48 15.90 -33.99
N ARG A 280 40.39 17.08 -34.62
CA ARG A 280 41.45 17.90 -35.23
C ARG A 280 41.09 19.39 -35.25
N VAL A 281 42.12 20.18 -34.93
CA VAL A 281 42.34 21.54 -35.43
C VAL A 281 42.54 21.50 -36.95
N ARG A 282 41.69 22.20 -37.70
CA ARG A 282 42.04 23.18 -38.76
C ARG A 282 40.78 23.78 -39.35
#